data_AF-A0A131YVJ9-F1
#
_entry.id   AF-A0A131YVJ9-F1
#
_cell.length_a   1.000
_cell.length_b   1.000
_cell.length_c   1.000
_cell.angle_alpha   90.00
_cell.angle_beta   90.00
_cell.angle_gamma   90.00
#
_symmetry.space_group_name_H-M   'P 1'
#
loop_
_entity.id
_entity.type
_entity.pdbx_description
1 polymer ?
#
loop_
_entity_poly.entity_id
_entity_poly.type
_entity_poly.pdbx_seq_one_letter_code
_entity_poly.pdbx_strand_id
1 'polypeptide(L)'
;MCACRLEGMQPTTGASHSPMLGELEDYLHEIRGRDVAPEDDDSEPGDVYSQLAQKEKDLLLAAEIGKELLERNSDLSRQNERLTEEYSRKLEVLEQEKHALRRKLESLSGESDSRLAELQADLSQARQQLADQQELLRALEKERGALVHEMTDQNQRLAQELKAARRAEDQAAGQYRTLRQQLSMRRSSLDDHVAQLQGLRDEITLLSERKAELERRISALVDERESLSLSLEESGDRILLLEKQRHEYETQIRQQQRDMEELRIANGHLQDRVDALQRQRTSSPLLNGLLNTGQRSLFNEIEMSSSSSADDEAGSMGRRSRQPSQLGSSSAGFPGDFDEIECDDCDLATDEDKHLRQELAQAVQDLQRLASELRRQRESSSTTNSDSGVPPSPQELDPSEVSAHMLNAVVTDLRALLHDMLAGGAAVCQACQAAAERAREEAELRRELADKSDELRRRSADLAEAQRQLALRDTELRALHEERDRLRDDVGSSRMAKDEIVKKAWDTRDQAVARKNNTEIELAKTRIELMHINSQLMEAIQQKVELSQQLEQWQVDMQSLLDERVQKQLRIQEAEDRRRKAKAAAANGASASPQQKTPSKGGKLFGLWKKPQSPQTPQ
;
A
#
# COMPACT_ATOMS: atom_id res chain seq x y z
N MET A 1 -58.61 14.37 115.81
CA MET A 1 -58.46 13.45 116.96
C MET A 1 -57.72 14.19 118.06
N CYS A 2 -58.37 14.45 119.18
CA CYS A 2 -57.79 14.42 120.53
C CYS A 2 -58.93 14.74 121.50
N ALA A 3 -59.35 13.71 122.23
CA ALA A 3 -60.30 13.80 123.33
C ALA A 3 -59.55 14.28 124.58
N CYS A 4 -60.12 15.21 125.33
CA CYS A 4 -59.77 15.44 126.73
C CYS A 4 -61.03 15.33 127.58
N ARG A 5 -60.90 14.49 128.60
CA ARG A 5 -61.92 13.91 129.47
C ARG A 5 -61.58 14.36 130.90
N LEU A 6 -62.62 14.72 131.66
CA LEU A 6 -62.81 14.64 133.12
C LEU A 6 -61.72 15.11 134.10
N GLU A 7 -62.15 15.94 135.05
CA GLU A 7 -62.08 15.82 136.53
C GLU A 7 -62.38 17.24 137.06
N GLY A 8 -63.25 17.53 138.02
CA GLY A 8 -63.67 16.85 139.23
C GLY A 8 -63.76 17.97 140.28
N MET A 9 -64.95 18.30 140.79
CA MET A 9 -65.09 19.16 141.99
C MET A 9 -66.34 18.74 142.74
N GLN A 10 -66.10 18.09 143.88
CA GLN A 10 -67.08 17.61 144.84
C GLN A 10 -67.70 18.78 145.63
N PRO A 11 -68.93 18.62 146.16
CA PRO A 11 -69.57 19.61 147.02
C PRO A 11 -69.09 19.49 148.46
N THR A 12 -68.56 20.56 149.05
CA THR A 12 -68.24 20.63 150.48
C THR A 12 -69.50 20.96 151.27
N THR A 13 -70.08 19.95 151.91
CA THR A 13 -71.08 20.06 152.97
C THR A 13 -70.38 20.35 154.29
N GLY A 14 -70.31 21.63 154.67
CA GLY A 14 -69.79 22.07 155.96
C GLY A 14 -70.91 22.13 157.00
N ALA A 15 -71.15 21.03 157.70
CA ALA A 15 -71.97 20.99 158.92
C ALA A 15 -71.18 21.60 160.09
N SER A 16 -71.50 22.83 160.48
CA SER A 16 -71.02 23.43 161.71
C SER A 16 -71.92 22.99 162.88
N HIS A 17 -71.51 21.91 163.55
CA HIS A 17 -71.92 21.55 164.90
C HIS A 17 -71.61 22.74 165.84
N SER A 18 -72.65 23.41 166.37
CA SER A 18 -72.48 24.41 167.43
C SER A 18 -72.54 23.71 168.80
N PRO A 19 -71.52 23.88 169.68
CA PRO A 19 -71.41 23.20 170.98
C PRO A 19 -72.44 23.61 172.05
N MET A 20 -73.34 24.55 171.74
CA MET A 20 -74.31 25.15 172.67
C MET A 20 -75.55 24.30 172.95
N LEU A 21 -75.78 23.21 172.21
CA LEU A 21 -76.94 22.33 172.44
C LEU A 21 -76.77 21.43 173.67
N GLY A 22 -75.53 21.09 174.06
CA GLY A 22 -75.26 20.27 175.25
C GLY A 22 -75.45 21.03 176.57
N GLU A 23 -75.05 22.31 176.61
CA GLU A 23 -75.15 23.13 177.83
C GLU A 23 -76.61 23.52 178.17
N LEU A 24 -77.51 23.56 177.18
CA LEU A 24 -78.94 23.75 177.39
C LEU A 24 -79.68 22.47 177.83
N GLU A 25 -79.15 21.29 177.52
CA GLU A 25 -79.76 20.00 177.88
C GLU A 25 -79.52 19.67 179.36
N ASP A 26 -78.37 20.07 179.90
CA ASP A 26 -78.02 19.94 181.33
C ASP A 26 -78.85 20.90 182.24
N TYR A 27 -79.14 22.12 181.79
CA TYR A 27 -79.99 23.07 182.53
C TYR A 27 -81.48 22.66 182.56
N LEU A 28 -81.96 22.00 181.49
CA LEU A 28 -83.32 21.43 181.45
C LEU A 28 -83.49 20.22 182.38
N HIS A 29 -82.40 19.51 182.71
CA HIS A 29 -82.42 18.40 183.65
C HIS A 29 -82.48 18.86 185.12
N GLU A 30 -81.92 20.02 185.44
CA GLU A 30 -81.94 20.64 186.77
C GLU A 30 -83.33 21.19 187.15
N ILE A 31 -84.10 21.70 186.17
CA ILE A 31 -85.47 22.22 186.38
C ILE A 31 -86.47 21.10 186.70
N ARG A 32 -86.25 19.87 186.20
CA ARG A 32 -87.15 18.72 186.44
C ARG A 32 -86.99 18.10 187.85
N GLY A 33 -85.92 18.44 188.59
CA GLY A 33 -85.61 17.85 189.90
C GLY A 33 -86.26 18.50 191.12
N ARG A 34 -86.95 19.65 190.98
CA ARG A 34 -87.54 20.39 192.12
C ARG A 34 -89.00 20.04 192.45
N ASP A 35 -89.63 19.14 191.69
CA ASP A 35 -91.03 18.74 191.87
C ASP A 35 -91.18 17.37 192.60
N VAL A 36 -90.75 17.23 193.87
CA VAL A 36 -91.10 16.05 194.72
C VAL A 36 -91.22 16.42 196.23
N ALA A 37 -92.46 16.75 196.66
CA ALA A 37 -93.18 16.40 197.92
C ALA A 37 -92.59 16.70 199.35
N PRO A 38 -93.39 16.67 200.46
CA PRO A 38 -94.85 16.77 200.67
C PRO A 38 -95.28 17.80 201.76
N GLU A 39 -96.61 17.97 201.93
CA GLU A 39 -97.37 18.86 202.81
C GLU A 39 -97.25 18.58 204.33
N ASP A 40 -97.27 19.63 205.17
CA ASP A 40 -98.03 19.71 206.44
C ASP A 40 -98.03 21.16 207.01
N ASP A 41 -99.06 21.45 207.82
CA ASP A 41 -99.72 22.72 208.14
C ASP A 41 -98.97 23.78 209.00
N ASP A 42 -99.44 25.03 208.85
CA ASP A 42 -99.32 26.21 209.72
C ASP A 42 -97.95 26.87 209.99
N SER A 43 -97.61 27.95 209.24
CA SER A 43 -97.08 29.25 209.74
C SER A 43 -96.69 30.24 208.61
N GLU A 44 -97.48 31.32 208.47
CA GLU A 44 -97.24 32.62 207.78
C GLU A 44 -96.80 32.72 206.28
N PRO A 45 -97.36 33.66 205.49
CA PRO A 45 -97.06 33.82 204.06
C PRO A 45 -95.86 34.74 203.77
N GLY A 46 -94.96 34.34 202.85
CA GLY A 46 -93.99 35.21 202.17
C GLY A 46 -93.17 34.43 201.12
N ASP A 47 -92.87 34.86 199.89
CA ASP A 47 -93.06 36.14 199.20
C ASP A 47 -92.99 35.90 197.66
N VAL A 48 -94.06 36.18 196.90
CA VAL A 48 -94.23 35.91 195.44
C VAL A 48 -93.18 36.63 194.56
N TYR A 49 -92.54 37.67 195.09
CA TYR A 49 -91.59 38.51 194.39
C TYR A 49 -90.28 37.80 194.03
N SER A 50 -89.86 36.81 194.82
CA SER A 50 -88.58 36.10 194.57
C SER A 50 -88.63 35.18 193.34
N GLN A 51 -89.77 34.55 193.07
CA GLN A 51 -89.95 33.69 191.89
C GLN A 51 -90.05 34.50 190.59
N LEU A 52 -90.68 35.68 190.65
CA LEU A 52 -90.77 36.59 189.50
C LEU A 52 -89.40 37.10 189.09
N ALA A 53 -88.55 37.49 190.06
CA ALA A 53 -87.19 37.94 189.80
C ALA A 53 -86.30 36.86 189.15
N GLN A 54 -86.55 35.59 189.45
CA GLN A 54 -85.81 34.47 188.83
C GLN A 54 -86.23 34.24 187.38
N LYS A 55 -87.54 34.31 187.09
CA LYS A 55 -88.08 34.26 185.72
C LYS A 55 -87.64 35.47 184.88
N GLU A 56 -87.53 36.66 185.48
CA GLU A 56 -86.99 37.85 184.81
C GLU A 56 -85.50 37.68 184.44
N LYS A 57 -84.69 37.07 185.32
CA LYS A 57 -83.29 36.74 185.00
C LYS A 57 -83.15 35.72 183.85
N ASP A 58 -83.97 34.66 183.84
CA ASP A 58 -83.93 33.66 182.76
C ASP A 58 -84.37 34.26 181.41
N LEU A 59 -85.37 35.17 181.40
CA LEU A 59 -85.79 35.88 180.21
C LEU A 59 -84.70 36.83 179.68
N LEU A 60 -83.99 37.51 180.57
CA LEU A 60 -82.84 38.34 180.21
C LEU A 60 -81.71 37.49 179.63
N LEU A 61 -81.38 36.36 180.27
CA LEU A 61 -80.33 35.45 179.79
C LEU A 61 -80.68 34.85 178.41
N ALA A 62 -81.93 34.43 178.20
CA ALA A 62 -82.39 33.95 176.89
C ALA A 62 -82.36 35.04 175.81
N ALA A 63 -82.64 36.29 176.18
CA ALA A 63 -82.49 37.44 175.28
C ALA A 63 -81.02 37.76 174.99
N GLU A 64 -80.12 37.62 175.97
CA GLU A 64 -78.67 37.77 175.80
C GLU A 64 -78.10 36.67 174.89
N ILE A 65 -78.47 35.40 175.09
CA ILE A 65 -78.08 34.29 174.21
C ILE A 65 -78.70 34.48 172.81
N GLY A 66 -79.96 34.92 172.73
CA GLY A 66 -80.60 35.27 171.47
C GLY A 66 -79.88 36.40 170.74
N LYS A 67 -79.37 37.39 171.48
CA LYS A 67 -78.57 38.49 170.95
C LYS A 67 -77.20 38.00 170.47
N GLU A 68 -76.50 37.16 171.23
CA GLU A 68 -75.24 36.55 170.79
C GLU A 68 -75.42 35.65 169.56
N LEU A 69 -76.51 34.89 169.50
CA LEU A 69 -76.87 34.08 168.34
C LEU A 69 -77.19 34.95 167.12
N LEU A 70 -77.91 36.06 167.30
CA LEU A 70 -78.19 37.03 166.24
C LEU A 70 -76.89 37.71 165.77
N GLU A 71 -76.00 38.10 166.68
CA GLU A 71 -74.69 38.67 166.35
C GLU A 71 -73.85 37.66 165.57
N ARG A 72 -73.75 36.41 166.04
CA ARG A 72 -73.02 35.34 165.35
C ARG A 72 -73.63 34.98 164.00
N ASN A 73 -74.96 34.99 163.87
CA ASN A 73 -75.65 34.81 162.60
C ASN A 73 -75.40 36.01 161.66
N SER A 74 -75.36 37.23 162.20
CA SER A 74 -75.02 38.43 161.44
C SER A 74 -73.57 38.40 160.95
N ASP A 75 -72.63 37.89 161.76
CA ASP A 75 -71.23 37.73 161.38
C ASP A 75 -71.03 36.58 160.39
N LEU A 76 -71.74 35.46 160.54
CA LEU A 76 -71.79 34.40 159.54
C LEU A 76 -72.38 34.89 158.21
N SER A 77 -73.41 35.74 158.26
CA SER A 77 -73.98 36.36 157.07
C SER A 77 -72.98 37.30 156.38
N ARG A 78 -72.27 38.14 157.15
CA ARG A 78 -71.18 38.98 156.63
C ARG A 78 -70.03 38.15 156.05
N GLN A 79 -69.68 37.02 156.67
CA GLN A 79 -68.66 36.11 156.15
C GLN A 79 -69.12 35.45 154.85
N ASN A 80 -70.38 35.01 154.77
CA ASN A 80 -70.97 34.48 153.54
C ASN A 80 -71.01 35.53 152.44
N GLU A 81 -71.39 36.78 152.74
CA GLU A 81 -71.34 37.89 151.78
C GLU A 81 -69.92 38.11 151.25
N ARG A 82 -68.92 38.21 152.13
CA ARG A 82 -67.51 38.32 151.71
C ARG A 82 -67.07 37.14 150.84
N LEU A 83 -67.44 35.91 151.20
CA LEU A 83 -67.13 34.74 150.38
C LEU A 83 -67.83 34.81 149.03
N THR A 84 -69.10 35.23 148.96
CA THR A 84 -69.81 35.40 147.68
C THR A 84 -69.18 36.48 146.81
N GLU A 85 -68.72 37.59 147.39
CA GLU A 85 -67.97 38.63 146.68
C GLU A 85 -66.60 38.12 146.20
N GLU A 86 -65.89 37.34 147.01
CA GLU A 86 -64.62 36.73 146.60
C GLU A 86 -64.84 35.72 145.47
N TYR A 87 -65.90 34.92 145.52
CA TYR A 87 -66.27 33.99 144.46
C TYR A 87 -66.71 34.72 143.20
N SER A 88 -67.48 35.81 143.31
CA SER A 88 -67.88 36.60 142.13
C SER A 88 -66.65 37.25 141.48
N ARG A 89 -65.73 37.84 142.26
CA ARG A 89 -64.46 38.38 141.74
C ARG A 89 -63.62 37.30 141.05
N LYS A 90 -63.52 36.10 141.63
CA LYS A 90 -62.80 34.97 141.00
C LYS A 90 -63.47 34.53 139.69
N LEU A 91 -64.80 34.48 139.65
CA LEU A 91 -65.54 34.18 138.42
C LEU A 91 -65.29 35.24 137.35
N GLU A 92 -65.34 36.52 137.70
CA GLU A 92 -65.04 37.63 136.77
C GLU A 92 -63.62 37.53 136.20
N VAL A 93 -62.61 37.25 137.04
CA VAL A 93 -61.22 37.06 136.57
C VAL A 93 -61.11 35.86 135.63
N LEU A 94 -61.72 34.73 135.96
CA LEU A 94 -61.71 33.54 135.10
C LEU A 94 -62.44 33.78 133.77
N GLU A 95 -63.54 34.54 133.78
CA GLU A 95 -64.23 34.95 132.56
C GLU A 95 -63.36 35.87 131.71
N GLN A 96 -62.71 36.87 132.31
CA GLN A 96 -61.77 37.76 131.63
C GLN A 96 -60.60 36.97 131.02
N GLU A 97 -59.99 36.05 131.76
CA GLU A 97 -58.92 35.17 131.29
C GLU A 97 -59.39 34.27 130.14
N LYS A 98 -60.57 33.66 130.27
CA LYS A 98 -61.20 32.86 129.21
C LYS A 98 -61.42 33.67 127.94
N HIS A 99 -61.95 34.89 128.06
CA HIS A 99 -62.15 35.79 126.91
C HIS A 99 -60.83 36.29 126.33
N ALA A 100 -59.80 36.51 127.16
CA ALA A 100 -58.46 36.85 126.69
C ALA A 100 -57.79 35.68 125.95
N LEU A 101 -57.91 34.45 126.48
CA LEU A 101 -57.38 33.24 125.85
C LEU A 101 -58.08 32.94 124.52
N ARG A 102 -59.42 33.10 124.44
CA ARG A 102 -60.15 32.97 123.18
C ARG A 102 -59.67 33.95 122.11
N ARG A 103 -59.52 35.23 122.46
CA ARG A 103 -58.98 36.24 121.54
C ARG A 103 -57.54 35.92 121.12
N LYS A 104 -56.70 35.42 122.03
CA LYS A 104 -55.34 34.97 121.70
C LYS A 104 -55.36 33.78 120.75
N LEU A 105 -56.24 32.80 120.97
CA LEU A 105 -56.41 31.66 120.07
C LEU A 105 -56.93 32.08 118.69
N GLU A 106 -57.88 33.01 118.63
CA GLU A 106 -58.41 33.58 117.38
C GLU A 106 -57.34 34.38 116.61
N SER A 107 -56.51 35.16 117.31
CA SER A 107 -55.37 35.86 116.71
C SER A 107 -54.35 34.86 116.14
N LEU A 108 -53.96 33.85 116.93
CA LEU A 108 -53.01 32.83 116.51
C LEU A 108 -53.56 31.95 115.38
N SER A 109 -54.86 31.64 115.39
CA SER A 109 -55.49 30.94 114.28
C SER A 109 -55.53 31.81 113.02
N GLY A 110 -55.88 33.09 113.15
CA GLY A 110 -55.87 34.03 112.03
C GLY A 110 -54.49 34.22 111.40
N GLU A 111 -53.43 34.32 112.22
CA GLU A 111 -52.04 34.34 111.75
C GLU A 111 -51.62 33.02 111.09
N SER A 112 -52.12 31.89 111.59
CA SER A 112 -51.86 30.58 110.98
C SER A 112 -52.56 30.44 109.64
N ASP A 113 -53.81 30.88 109.55
CA ASP A 113 -54.60 30.87 108.32
C ASP A 113 -54.02 31.83 107.27
N SER A 114 -53.51 33.00 107.67
CA SER A 114 -52.81 33.92 106.75
C SER A 114 -51.52 33.31 106.22
N ARG A 115 -50.70 32.67 107.08
CA ARG A 115 -49.49 31.95 106.65
C ARG A 115 -49.82 30.78 105.72
N LEU A 116 -50.90 30.03 106.00
CA LEU A 116 -51.36 28.96 105.12
C LEU A 116 -51.82 29.51 103.77
N ALA A 117 -52.53 30.64 103.74
CA ALA A 117 -52.97 31.28 102.50
C ALA A 117 -51.77 31.79 101.67
N GLU A 118 -50.77 32.40 102.30
CA GLU A 118 -49.52 32.81 101.65
C GLU A 118 -48.78 31.61 101.05
N LEU A 119 -48.56 30.55 101.83
CA LEU A 119 -47.91 29.33 101.34
C LEU A 119 -48.72 28.62 100.24
N GLN A 120 -50.05 28.65 100.31
CA GLN A 120 -50.91 28.14 99.23
C GLN A 120 -50.80 28.99 97.97
N ALA A 121 -50.71 30.32 98.09
CA ALA A 121 -50.47 31.22 96.97
C ALA A 121 -49.09 30.96 96.34
N ASP A 122 -48.02 30.89 97.13
CA ASP A 122 -46.66 30.60 96.67
C ASP A 122 -46.58 29.24 95.95
N LEU A 123 -47.22 28.22 96.53
CA LEU A 123 -47.27 26.88 95.95
C LEU A 123 -48.11 26.84 94.67
N SER A 124 -49.17 27.63 94.57
CA SER A 124 -49.92 27.80 93.32
C SER A 124 -49.11 28.54 92.25
N GLN A 125 -48.37 29.58 92.63
CA GLN A 125 -47.49 30.34 91.74
C GLN A 125 -46.33 29.47 91.23
N ALA A 126 -45.69 28.69 92.10
CA ALA A 126 -44.63 27.76 91.72
C ALA A 126 -45.14 26.66 90.78
N ARG A 127 -46.36 26.15 91.01
CA ARG A 127 -47.02 25.20 90.11
C ARG A 127 -47.32 25.82 88.74
N GLN A 128 -47.80 27.06 88.71
CA GLN A 128 -48.05 27.78 87.46
C GLN A 128 -46.74 28.03 86.69
N GLN A 129 -45.70 28.51 87.35
CA GLN A 129 -44.38 28.70 86.75
C GLN A 129 -43.80 27.40 86.19
N LEU A 130 -43.97 26.28 86.90
CA LEU A 130 -43.55 24.96 86.40
C LEU A 130 -44.37 24.55 85.16
N ALA A 131 -45.68 24.80 85.15
CA ALA A 131 -46.53 24.51 84.00
C ALA A 131 -46.11 25.36 82.77
N ASP A 132 -45.93 26.67 82.96
CA ASP A 132 -45.49 27.60 81.91
C ASP A 132 -44.12 27.20 81.36
N GLN A 133 -43.16 26.81 82.22
CA GLN A 133 -41.86 26.31 81.81
C GLN A 133 -41.97 25.01 81.01
N GLN A 134 -42.83 24.07 81.43
CA GLN A 134 -43.05 22.83 80.69
C GLN A 134 -43.69 23.09 79.32
N GLU A 135 -44.62 24.04 79.22
CA GLU A 135 -45.20 24.44 77.94
C GLU A 135 -44.18 25.09 77.01
N LEU A 136 -43.35 26.00 77.54
CA LEU A 136 -42.26 26.62 76.79
C LEU A 136 -41.27 25.56 76.29
N LEU A 137 -40.87 24.61 77.14
CA LEU A 137 -39.99 23.51 76.72
C LEU A 137 -40.63 22.66 75.62
N ARG A 138 -41.91 22.30 75.75
CA ARG A 138 -42.63 21.56 74.69
C ARG A 138 -42.74 22.36 73.39
N ALA A 139 -42.88 23.68 73.46
CA ALA A 139 -42.89 24.55 72.29
C ALA A 139 -41.51 24.59 71.62
N LEU A 140 -40.45 24.81 72.39
CA LEU A 140 -39.06 24.81 71.89
C LEU A 140 -38.65 23.44 71.32
N GLU A 141 -39.10 22.33 71.92
CA GLU A 141 -38.86 20.99 71.38
C GLU A 141 -39.57 20.76 70.05
N LYS A 142 -40.79 21.30 69.87
CA LYS A 142 -41.51 21.26 68.59
C LYS A 142 -40.81 22.10 67.53
N GLU A 143 -40.38 23.31 67.87
CA GLU A 143 -39.64 24.19 66.96
C GLU A 143 -38.28 23.58 66.58
N ARG A 144 -37.55 23.04 67.55
CA ARG A 144 -36.32 22.28 67.30
C ARG A 144 -36.58 21.07 66.41
N GLY A 145 -37.67 20.34 66.67
CA GLY A 145 -38.12 19.23 65.84
C GLY A 145 -38.37 19.68 64.40
N ALA A 146 -39.12 20.76 64.20
CA ALA A 146 -39.42 21.32 62.88
C ALA A 146 -38.15 21.74 62.13
N LEU A 147 -37.24 22.46 62.78
CA LEU A 147 -35.95 22.84 62.21
C LEU A 147 -35.10 21.62 61.82
N VAL A 148 -35.07 20.59 62.66
CA VAL A 148 -34.37 19.33 62.31
C VAL A 148 -35.00 18.68 61.09
N HIS A 149 -36.32 18.63 60.99
CA HIS A 149 -37.00 18.05 59.82
C HIS A 149 -36.70 18.85 58.54
N GLU A 150 -36.78 20.18 58.60
CA GLU A 150 -36.42 21.05 57.47
C GLU A 150 -34.96 20.85 57.02
N MET A 151 -34.03 20.80 57.97
CA MET A 151 -32.61 20.53 57.66
C MET A 151 -32.41 19.12 57.09
N THR A 152 -33.13 18.11 57.60
CA THR A 152 -33.06 16.76 57.02
C THR A 152 -33.64 16.70 55.62
N ASP A 153 -34.74 17.40 55.35
CA ASP A 153 -35.36 17.45 54.03
C ASP A 153 -34.46 18.16 53.02
N GLN A 154 -33.84 19.28 53.43
CA GLN A 154 -32.85 19.99 52.61
C GLN A 154 -31.65 19.10 52.30
N ASN A 155 -31.09 18.42 53.31
CA ASN A 155 -29.98 17.50 53.12
C ASN A 155 -30.36 16.32 52.21
N GLN A 156 -31.58 15.79 52.31
CA GLN A 156 -32.08 14.74 51.43
C GLN A 156 -32.23 15.24 49.99
N ARG A 157 -32.77 16.45 49.78
CA ARG A 157 -32.88 17.08 48.45
C ARG A 157 -31.50 17.28 47.81
N LEU A 158 -30.55 17.88 48.53
CA LEU A 158 -29.18 18.07 48.05
C LEU A 158 -28.50 16.73 47.75
N ALA A 159 -28.72 15.70 48.58
CA ALA A 159 -28.20 14.36 48.31
C ALA A 159 -28.81 13.72 47.05
N GLN A 160 -30.08 13.97 46.76
CA GLN A 160 -30.74 13.53 45.54
C GLN A 160 -30.21 14.28 44.30
N GLU A 161 -30.01 15.59 44.40
CA GLU A 161 -29.42 16.42 43.35
C GLU A 161 -27.99 15.97 43.04
N LEU A 162 -27.16 15.72 44.05
CA LEU A 162 -25.81 15.17 43.87
C LEU A 162 -25.83 13.79 43.21
N LYS A 163 -26.76 12.91 43.59
CA LYS A 163 -26.94 11.60 42.93
C LYS A 163 -27.36 11.75 41.47
N ALA A 164 -28.24 12.71 41.17
CA ALA A 164 -28.67 13.00 39.80
C ALA A 164 -27.52 13.55 38.95
N ALA A 165 -26.76 14.52 39.48
CA ALA A 165 -25.57 15.08 38.84
C ALA A 165 -24.52 14.00 38.57
N ARG A 166 -24.25 13.12 39.54
CA ARG A 166 -23.33 11.99 39.37
C ARG A 166 -23.78 11.02 38.27
N ARG A 167 -25.07 10.70 38.19
CA ARG A 167 -25.61 9.87 37.10
C ARG A 167 -25.45 10.54 35.73
N ALA A 168 -25.67 11.85 35.64
CA ALA A 168 -25.46 12.60 34.41
C ALA A 168 -23.98 12.62 34.01
N GLU A 169 -23.07 12.76 34.97
CA GLU A 169 -21.62 12.66 34.76
C GLU A 169 -21.22 11.27 34.27
N ASP A 170 -21.73 10.20 34.89
CA ASP A 170 -21.49 8.82 34.47
C ASP A 170 -22.00 8.55 33.03
N GLN A 171 -23.16 9.11 32.67
CA GLN A 171 -23.71 9.04 31.32
C GLN A 171 -22.83 9.80 30.31
N ALA A 172 -22.43 11.03 30.62
CA ALA A 172 -21.55 11.83 29.77
C ALA A 172 -20.16 11.17 29.62
N ALA A 173 -19.61 10.61 30.69
CA ALA A 173 -18.37 9.83 30.65
C ALA A 173 -18.51 8.57 29.80
N GLY A 174 -19.66 7.89 29.87
CA GLY A 174 -20.01 6.78 28.98
C GLY A 174 -20.01 7.21 27.51
N GLN A 175 -20.71 8.28 27.17
CA GLN A 175 -20.76 8.85 25.81
C GLN A 175 -19.36 9.26 25.31
N TYR A 176 -18.55 9.88 26.18
CA TYR A 176 -17.17 10.23 25.85
C TYR A 176 -16.32 9.01 25.54
N ARG A 177 -16.43 7.92 26.34
CA ARG A 177 -15.72 6.66 26.06
C ARG A 177 -16.14 6.05 24.73
N THR A 178 -17.44 6.03 24.43
CA THR A 178 -17.94 5.50 23.15
C THR A 178 -17.48 6.34 21.97
N LEU A 179 -17.53 7.67 22.06
CA LEU A 179 -17.02 8.57 21.02
C LEU A 179 -15.51 8.40 20.82
N ARG A 180 -14.75 8.26 21.91
CA ARG A 180 -13.30 8.01 21.84
C ARG A 180 -12.99 6.67 21.19
N GLN A 181 -13.75 5.62 21.50
CA GLN A 181 -13.64 4.31 20.83
C GLN A 181 -13.99 4.43 19.34
N GLN A 182 -15.07 5.12 18.97
CA GLN A 182 -15.42 5.36 17.58
C GLN A 182 -14.33 6.13 16.82
N LEU A 183 -13.76 7.16 17.41
CA LEU A 183 -12.63 7.90 16.83
C LEU A 183 -11.38 7.03 16.72
N SER A 184 -11.11 6.16 17.70
CA SER A 184 -10.01 5.20 17.64
C SER A 184 -10.21 4.19 16.50
N MET A 185 -11.41 3.65 16.33
CA MET A 185 -11.74 2.72 15.24
C MET A 185 -11.67 3.39 13.87
N ARG A 186 -12.16 4.64 13.76
CA ARG A 186 -12.02 5.44 12.54
C ARG A 186 -10.56 5.74 12.23
N ARG A 187 -9.76 6.04 13.26
CA ARG A 187 -8.33 6.27 13.10
C ARG A 187 -7.62 5.00 12.63
N SER A 188 -7.87 3.85 13.24
CA SER A 188 -7.27 2.60 12.78
C SER A 188 -7.71 2.25 11.36
N SER A 189 -8.98 2.44 10.99
CA SER A 189 -9.42 2.22 9.60
C SER A 189 -8.76 3.18 8.62
N LEU A 190 -8.53 4.44 9.01
CA LEU A 190 -7.81 5.40 8.18
C LEU A 190 -6.33 5.01 8.06
N ASP A 191 -5.70 4.58 9.13
CA ASP A 191 -4.31 4.08 9.12
C ASP A 191 -4.20 2.84 8.20
N ASP A 192 -5.17 1.93 8.21
CA ASP A 192 -5.24 0.78 7.29
C ASP A 192 -5.41 1.23 5.83
N HIS A 193 -6.29 2.19 5.54
CA HIS A 193 -6.44 2.74 4.19
C HIS A 193 -5.18 3.48 3.72
N VAL A 194 -4.49 4.19 4.60
CA VAL A 194 -3.22 4.84 4.30
C VAL A 194 -2.15 3.79 3.98
N ALA A 195 -2.08 2.70 4.75
CA ALA A 195 -1.16 1.60 4.47
C ALA A 195 -1.47 0.91 3.12
N GLN A 196 -2.76 0.70 2.79
CA GLN A 196 -3.18 0.20 1.48
C GLN A 196 -2.78 1.15 0.35
N LEU A 197 -2.97 2.46 0.53
CA LEU A 197 -2.56 3.47 -0.46
C LEU A 197 -1.04 3.54 -0.61
N GLN A 198 -0.28 3.35 0.47
CA GLN A 198 1.18 3.24 0.42
C GLN A 198 1.59 1.99 -0.37
N GLY A 199 1.00 0.83 -0.09
CA GLY A 199 1.27 -0.40 -0.84
C GLY A 199 0.96 -0.28 -2.34
N LEU A 200 -0.16 0.35 -2.71
CA LEU A 200 -0.49 0.61 -4.11
C LEU A 200 0.46 1.63 -4.75
N ARG A 201 0.91 2.65 -4.01
CA ARG A 201 1.93 3.59 -4.51
C ARG A 201 3.24 2.89 -4.77
N ASP A 202 3.68 2.02 -3.85
CA ASP A 202 4.91 1.25 -3.99
C ASP A 202 4.83 0.29 -5.20
N GLU A 203 3.67 -0.36 -5.40
CA GLU A 203 3.41 -1.19 -6.59
C GLU A 203 3.46 -0.37 -7.88
N ILE A 204 2.83 0.81 -7.91
CA ILE A 204 2.90 1.72 -9.05
C ILE A 204 4.34 2.17 -9.32
N THR A 205 5.12 2.49 -8.28
CA THR A 205 6.53 2.85 -8.45
C THR A 205 7.32 1.70 -9.05
N LEU A 206 7.17 0.48 -8.53
CA LEU A 206 7.84 -0.71 -9.05
C LEU A 206 7.46 -1.00 -10.51
N LEU A 207 6.18 -0.90 -10.85
CA LEU A 207 5.70 -1.08 -12.22
C LEU A 207 6.21 0.01 -13.16
N SER A 208 6.30 1.26 -12.69
CA SER A 208 6.84 2.37 -13.48
C SER A 208 8.35 2.25 -13.71
N GLU A 209 9.12 1.81 -12.72
CA GLU A 209 10.54 1.47 -12.86
C GLU A 209 10.74 0.33 -13.85
N ARG A 210 9.92 -0.73 -13.74
CA ARG A 210 9.97 -1.86 -14.67
C ARG A 210 9.59 -1.45 -16.09
N LYS A 211 8.60 -0.57 -16.25
CA LYS A 211 8.24 0.03 -17.53
C LYS A 211 9.42 0.83 -18.10
N ALA A 212 10.04 1.69 -17.30
CA ALA A 212 11.19 2.49 -17.73
C ALA A 212 12.39 1.60 -18.15
N GLU A 213 12.61 0.48 -17.46
CA GLU A 213 13.63 -0.50 -17.84
C GLU A 213 13.31 -1.17 -19.19
N LEU A 214 12.06 -1.57 -19.41
CA LEU A 214 11.61 -2.13 -20.68
C LEU A 214 11.70 -1.11 -21.82
N GLU A 215 11.34 0.15 -21.58
CA GLU A 215 11.48 1.25 -22.55
C GLU A 215 12.95 1.47 -22.93
N ARG A 216 13.88 1.48 -21.97
CA ARG A 216 15.33 1.54 -22.25
C ARG A 216 15.82 0.33 -23.05
N ARG A 217 15.29 -0.86 -22.78
CA ARG A 217 15.67 -2.07 -23.54
C ARG A 217 15.12 -2.02 -24.97
N ILE A 218 13.92 -1.50 -25.15
CA ILE A 218 13.33 -1.29 -26.49
C ILE A 218 14.12 -0.25 -27.27
N SER A 219 14.52 0.88 -26.66
CA SER A 219 15.34 1.88 -27.34
C SER A 219 16.69 1.31 -27.77
N ALA A 220 17.37 0.54 -26.91
CA ALA A 220 18.62 -0.13 -27.27
C ALA A 220 18.44 -1.10 -28.46
N LEU A 221 17.38 -1.91 -28.48
CA LEU A 221 17.06 -2.80 -29.61
C LEU A 221 16.63 -2.06 -30.88
N VAL A 222 16.18 -0.80 -30.77
CA VAL A 222 15.88 0.06 -31.90
C VAL A 222 17.18 0.64 -32.47
N ASP A 223 18.09 1.11 -31.60
CA ASP A 223 19.41 1.60 -31.99
C ASP A 223 20.24 0.50 -32.66
N GLU A 224 20.23 -0.73 -32.11
CA GLU A 224 20.88 -1.90 -32.71
C GLU A 224 20.31 -2.23 -34.10
N ARG A 225 18.97 -2.19 -34.25
CA ARG A 225 18.32 -2.39 -35.55
C ARG A 225 18.72 -1.32 -36.55
N GLU A 226 18.76 -0.05 -36.14
CA GLU A 226 19.14 1.06 -37.02
C GLU A 226 20.61 0.96 -37.44
N SER A 227 21.50 0.58 -36.53
CA SER A 227 22.90 0.30 -36.86
C SER A 227 23.06 -0.86 -37.84
N LEU A 228 22.32 -1.96 -37.66
CA LEU A 228 22.30 -3.08 -38.61
C LEU A 228 21.69 -2.67 -39.96
N SER A 229 20.64 -1.83 -39.96
CA SER A 229 20.04 -1.30 -41.20
C SER A 229 21.02 -0.43 -41.98
N LEU A 230 21.74 0.48 -41.30
CA LEU A 230 22.79 1.30 -41.91
C LEU A 230 23.91 0.42 -42.48
N SER A 231 24.35 -0.59 -41.73
CA SER A 231 25.36 -1.56 -42.20
C SER A 231 24.88 -2.33 -43.43
N LEU A 232 23.59 -2.70 -43.46
CA LEU A 232 22.96 -3.36 -44.60
C LEU A 232 22.91 -2.42 -45.82
N GLU A 233 22.55 -1.15 -45.64
CA GLU A 233 22.55 -0.12 -46.69
C GLU A 233 23.96 0.10 -47.26
N GLU A 234 24.97 0.28 -46.40
CA GLU A 234 26.38 0.41 -46.82
C GLU A 234 26.88 -0.82 -47.59
N SER A 235 26.51 -2.03 -47.14
CA SER A 235 26.83 -3.27 -47.85
C SER A 235 26.11 -3.34 -49.20
N GLY A 236 24.87 -2.85 -49.28
CA GLY A 236 24.08 -2.74 -50.50
C GLY A 236 24.72 -1.79 -51.52
N ASP A 237 25.16 -0.61 -51.08
CA ASP A 237 25.86 0.36 -51.93
C ASP A 237 27.19 -0.20 -52.45
N ARG A 238 27.93 -0.93 -51.61
CA ARG A 238 29.18 -1.60 -52.01
C ARG A 238 28.94 -2.69 -53.05
N ILE A 239 27.88 -3.48 -52.90
CA ILE A 239 27.46 -4.47 -53.90
C ILE A 239 27.15 -3.77 -55.23
N LEU A 240 26.35 -2.70 -55.21
CA LEU A 240 26.01 -1.95 -56.42
C LEU A 240 27.25 -1.40 -57.14
N LEU A 241 28.27 -0.94 -56.40
CA LEU A 241 29.52 -0.47 -56.99
C LEU A 241 30.32 -1.61 -57.64
N LEU A 242 30.46 -2.75 -56.95
CA LEU A 242 31.18 -3.90 -57.50
C LEU A 242 30.42 -4.54 -58.68
N GLU A 243 29.08 -4.52 -58.70
CA GLU A 243 28.27 -4.97 -59.82
C GLU A 243 28.51 -4.11 -61.07
N LYS A 244 28.60 -2.79 -60.90
CA LYS A 244 28.98 -1.87 -61.98
C LYS A 244 30.37 -2.18 -62.51
N GLN A 245 31.36 -2.31 -61.63
CA GLN A 245 32.74 -2.66 -62.02
C GLN A 245 32.81 -4.02 -62.72
N ARG A 246 32.10 -5.03 -62.22
CA ARG A 246 31.97 -6.34 -62.86
C ARG A 246 31.42 -6.21 -64.28
N HIS A 247 30.35 -5.45 -64.47
CA HIS A 247 29.78 -5.22 -65.80
C HIS A 247 30.73 -4.46 -66.75
N GLU A 248 31.47 -3.49 -66.22
CA GLU A 248 32.54 -2.79 -66.96
C GLU A 248 33.65 -3.77 -67.40
N TYR A 249 34.13 -4.65 -66.52
CA TYR A 249 35.12 -5.67 -66.91
C TYR A 249 34.55 -6.70 -67.89
N GLU A 250 33.29 -7.13 -67.74
CA GLU A 250 32.63 -8.01 -68.72
C GLU A 250 32.55 -7.35 -70.10
N THR A 251 32.17 -6.07 -70.17
CA THR A 251 32.11 -5.33 -71.43
C THR A 251 33.50 -5.12 -72.03
N GLN A 252 34.51 -4.82 -71.21
CA GLN A 252 35.92 -4.74 -71.64
C GLN A 252 36.41 -6.08 -72.22
N ILE A 253 36.12 -7.21 -71.55
CA ILE A 253 36.48 -8.54 -72.05
C ILE A 253 35.77 -8.83 -73.37
N ARG A 254 34.46 -8.54 -73.49
CA ARG A 254 33.73 -8.72 -74.75
C ARG A 254 34.34 -7.88 -75.87
N GLN A 255 34.77 -6.65 -75.59
CA GLN A 255 35.43 -5.80 -76.58
C GLN A 255 36.80 -6.36 -76.97
N GLN A 256 37.65 -6.70 -76.00
CA GLN A 256 38.97 -7.29 -76.24
C GLN A 256 38.86 -8.63 -76.99
N GLN A 257 37.81 -9.43 -76.74
CA GLN A 257 37.54 -10.66 -77.49
C GLN A 257 37.21 -10.39 -78.96
N ARG A 258 36.41 -9.36 -79.26
CA ARG A 258 36.12 -8.94 -80.64
C ARG A 258 37.39 -8.45 -81.33
N ASP A 259 38.14 -7.55 -80.68
CA ASP A 259 39.40 -7.02 -81.22
C ASP A 259 40.42 -8.16 -81.48
N MET A 260 40.51 -9.12 -80.57
CA MET A 260 41.34 -10.33 -80.74
C MET A 260 40.88 -11.17 -81.93
N GLU A 261 39.57 -11.34 -82.14
CA GLU A 261 39.04 -12.11 -83.27
C GLU A 261 39.29 -11.39 -84.59
N GLU A 262 39.11 -10.07 -84.65
CA GLU A 262 39.47 -9.24 -85.80
C GLU A 262 40.97 -9.34 -86.12
N LEU A 263 41.83 -9.27 -85.11
CA LEU A 263 43.28 -9.45 -85.27
C LEU A 263 43.64 -10.89 -85.67
N ARG A 264 42.92 -11.92 -85.22
CA ARG A 264 43.11 -13.32 -85.66
C ARG A 264 42.73 -13.49 -87.11
N ILE A 265 41.57 -12.97 -87.53
CA ILE A 265 41.10 -12.99 -88.92
C ILE A 265 42.10 -12.23 -89.80
N ALA A 266 42.57 -11.06 -89.37
CA ALA A 266 43.57 -10.28 -90.10
C ALA A 266 44.93 -11.01 -90.19
N ASN A 267 45.38 -11.66 -89.12
CA ASN A 267 46.57 -12.51 -89.16
C ASN A 267 46.38 -13.72 -90.09
N GLY A 268 45.21 -14.35 -90.08
CA GLY A 268 44.86 -15.43 -91.00
C GLY A 268 44.94 -14.98 -92.46
N HIS A 269 44.34 -13.83 -92.79
CA HIS A 269 44.44 -13.25 -94.13
C HIS A 269 45.87 -12.87 -94.54
N LEU A 270 46.70 -12.36 -93.61
CA LEU A 270 48.11 -12.09 -93.88
C LEU A 270 48.89 -13.40 -94.08
N GLN A 271 48.64 -14.42 -93.27
CA GLN A 271 49.23 -15.75 -93.41
C GLN A 271 48.87 -16.37 -94.76
N ASP A 272 47.60 -16.33 -95.16
CA ASP A 272 47.14 -16.81 -96.46
C ASP A 272 47.84 -16.08 -97.63
N ARG A 273 48.09 -14.77 -97.49
CA ARG A 273 48.84 -13.98 -98.49
C ARG A 273 50.31 -14.37 -98.54
N VAL A 274 50.95 -14.60 -97.38
CA VAL A 274 52.32 -15.10 -97.29
C VAL A 274 52.42 -16.49 -97.93
N ASP A 275 51.50 -17.40 -97.61
CA ASP A 275 51.43 -18.75 -98.15
C ASP A 275 51.16 -18.74 -99.66
N ALA A 276 50.33 -17.82 -100.15
CA ALA A 276 50.09 -17.64 -101.58
C ALA A 276 51.35 -17.18 -102.32
N LEU A 277 52.11 -16.22 -101.76
CA LEU A 277 53.39 -15.79 -102.31
C LEU A 277 54.45 -16.91 -102.26
N GLN A 278 54.48 -17.70 -101.17
CA GLN A 278 55.35 -18.89 -101.07
C GLN A 278 54.99 -19.95 -102.12
N ARG A 279 53.70 -20.24 -102.31
CA ARG A 279 53.24 -21.19 -103.33
C ARG A 279 53.61 -20.72 -104.74
N GLN A 280 53.46 -19.42 -105.02
CA GLN A 280 53.92 -18.80 -106.27
C GLN A 280 55.45 -18.84 -106.45
N ARG A 281 56.22 -18.80 -105.36
CA ARG A 281 57.68 -18.99 -105.38
C ARG A 281 58.06 -20.44 -105.73
N THR A 282 57.28 -21.41 -105.25
CA THR A 282 57.50 -22.84 -105.56
C THR A 282 57.06 -23.27 -106.96
N SER A 283 56.31 -22.45 -107.69
CA SER A 283 55.77 -22.76 -109.02
C SER A 283 56.59 -22.22 -110.21
N SER A 284 57.83 -21.76 -110.00
CA SER A 284 58.71 -21.33 -111.11
C SER A 284 59.46 -22.52 -111.77
N PRO A 285 59.36 -22.75 -113.09
CA PRO A 285 59.65 -24.07 -113.71
C PRO A 285 61.08 -24.28 -114.24
N LEU A 286 62.12 -23.63 -113.71
CA LEU A 286 63.48 -23.73 -114.29
C LEU A 286 64.59 -24.30 -113.40
N LEU A 287 64.25 -24.96 -112.29
CA LEU A 287 65.27 -25.67 -111.50
C LEU A 287 64.73 -26.84 -110.67
N ASN A 288 63.87 -27.70 -111.25
CA ASN A 288 63.28 -28.83 -110.49
C ASN A 288 63.63 -30.23 -111.05
N GLY A 289 64.66 -30.33 -111.89
CA GLY A 289 64.99 -31.54 -112.64
C GLY A 289 66.14 -32.41 -112.14
N LEU A 290 66.99 -31.97 -111.19
CA LEU A 290 68.27 -32.66 -110.95
C LEU A 290 68.59 -33.12 -109.51
N LEU A 291 67.76 -32.86 -108.50
CA LEU A 291 67.97 -33.37 -107.14
C LEU A 291 66.66 -33.76 -106.44
N ASN A 292 65.89 -34.67 -107.02
CA ASN A 292 64.72 -35.24 -106.35
C ASN A 292 64.83 -36.77 -106.26
N THR A 293 65.72 -37.24 -105.39
CA THR A 293 65.67 -38.59 -104.82
C THR A 293 65.70 -38.45 -103.30
N GLY A 294 64.57 -38.76 -102.67
CA GLY A 294 64.45 -39.00 -101.23
C GLY A 294 64.40 -37.76 -100.33
N GLN A 295 63.21 -37.15 -100.21
CA GLN A 295 62.58 -36.69 -98.95
C GLN A 295 61.40 -35.73 -99.25
N ARG A 296 60.25 -36.31 -99.63
CA ARG A 296 58.94 -35.65 -99.64
C ARG A 296 57.89 -36.63 -99.10
N SER A 297 57.95 -36.94 -97.80
CA SER A 297 56.90 -37.70 -97.10
C SER A 297 57.24 -37.72 -95.60
N LEU A 298 56.86 -36.69 -94.85
CA LEU A 298 56.78 -36.73 -93.38
C LEU A 298 56.15 -35.47 -92.74
N PHE A 299 56.05 -34.35 -93.47
CA PHE A 299 55.41 -33.13 -92.92
C PHE A 299 53.89 -33.05 -93.16
N ASN A 300 53.34 -33.89 -94.04
CA ASN A 300 51.91 -33.84 -94.45
C ASN A 300 51.03 -34.91 -93.77
N GLU A 301 51.59 -35.79 -92.94
CA GLU A 301 50.85 -36.87 -92.27
C GLU A 301 50.57 -36.60 -90.78
N ILE A 302 51.14 -35.54 -90.18
CA ILE A 302 50.85 -35.18 -88.78
C ILE A 302 49.61 -34.26 -88.65
N GLU A 303 49.10 -33.72 -89.77
CA GLU A 303 47.93 -32.81 -89.74
C GLU A 303 46.56 -33.48 -89.97
N MET A 304 46.46 -34.79 -90.21
CA MET A 304 45.18 -35.42 -90.59
C MET A 304 44.89 -36.78 -89.93
N SER A 305 44.99 -36.86 -88.60
CA SER A 305 44.32 -37.90 -87.79
C SER A 305 44.13 -37.49 -86.32
N SER A 306 43.19 -36.58 -86.06
CA SER A 306 42.31 -36.64 -84.87
C SER A 306 41.28 -35.51 -84.92
N SER A 307 40.20 -35.74 -85.67
CA SER A 307 38.94 -35.04 -85.44
C SER A 307 37.85 -36.06 -85.11
N SER A 308 36.98 -35.68 -84.16
CA SER A 308 35.69 -36.27 -83.78
C SER A 308 35.66 -37.15 -82.51
N SER A 309 35.06 -36.62 -81.42
CA SER A 309 33.81 -37.18 -80.84
C SER A 309 33.45 -36.57 -79.47
N ALA A 310 32.32 -35.84 -79.45
CA ALA A 310 31.30 -35.69 -78.40
C ALA A 310 31.64 -35.11 -76.99
N ASP A 311 31.04 -33.93 -76.75
CA ASP A 311 30.17 -33.50 -75.63
C ASP A 311 30.38 -33.96 -74.16
N ASP A 312 30.32 -32.91 -73.32
CA ASP A 312 29.69 -32.78 -72.00
C ASP A 312 30.35 -33.24 -70.67
N GLU A 313 30.15 -32.32 -69.70
CA GLU A 313 30.23 -32.40 -68.23
C GLU A 313 31.55 -32.21 -67.46
N ALA A 314 31.59 -31.04 -66.80
CA ALA A 314 31.85 -30.80 -65.38
C ALA A 314 33.17 -31.24 -64.70
N GLY A 315 33.85 -30.26 -64.06
CA GLY A 315 34.71 -30.51 -62.90
C GLY A 315 36.02 -29.75 -62.86
N SER A 316 35.98 -28.46 -62.52
CA SER A 316 37.17 -27.64 -62.24
C SER A 316 37.81 -28.03 -60.89
N MET A 317 38.97 -28.69 -60.96
CA MET A 317 40.01 -28.64 -59.93
C MET A 317 40.84 -27.38 -60.15
N GLY A 318 40.72 -26.41 -59.23
CA GLY A 318 41.59 -25.24 -59.20
C GLY A 318 42.76 -25.44 -58.24
N ARG A 319 44.00 -25.47 -58.74
CA ARG A 319 45.14 -24.90 -58.00
C ARG A 319 46.20 -24.27 -58.90
N ARG A 320 46.36 -22.97 -58.63
CA ARG A 320 47.60 -22.20 -58.49
C ARG A 320 48.43 -21.93 -59.75
N SER A 321 48.45 -20.67 -60.14
CA SER A 321 49.69 -19.89 -60.01
C SER A 321 49.40 -18.39 -60.01
N ARG A 322 50.02 -17.66 -59.07
CA ARG A 322 50.25 -16.22 -59.15
C ARG A 322 51.71 -15.98 -58.77
N GLN A 323 52.48 -15.61 -59.80
CA GLN A 323 53.25 -14.37 -59.95
C GLN A 323 54.10 -13.78 -58.80
N PRO A 324 55.14 -12.99 -59.16
CA PRO A 324 56.26 -12.51 -58.33
C PRO A 324 55.93 -11.13 -57.68
N SER A 325 56.74 -10.42 -56.88
CA SER A 325 58.19 -10.20 -56.82
C SER A 325 58.61 -9.44 -55.53
N GLN A 326 59.93 -9.29 -55.34
CA GLN A 326 60.73 -8.36 -54.47
C GLN A 326 61.21 -8.84 -53.09
N LEU A 327 62.53 -9.08 -52.96
CA LEU A 327 63.51 -8.15 -52.35
C LEU A 327 64.91 -8.80 -52.21
N GLY A 328 65.95 -8.08 -52.66
CA GLY A 328 67.19 -7.85 -51.90
C GLY A 328 68.33 -8.89 -51.92
N SER A 329 69.44 -8.49 -52.57
CA SER A 329 70.87 -8.67 -52.16
C SER A 329 71.41 -10.11 -51.98
N SER A 330 72.59 -10.53 -52.46
CA SER A 330 73.83 -9.83 -52.81
C SER A 330 74.73 -10.73 -53.65
N SER A 331 75.67 -10.08 -54.36
CA SER A 331 77.09 -10.48 -54.48
C SER A 331 77.55 -11.40 -55.63
N ALA A 332 78.33 -10.75 -56.50
CA ALA A 332 79.48 -11.23 -57.29
C ALA A 332 79.20 -12.29 -58.38
N GLY A 333 79.62 -12.16 -59.63
CA GLY A 333 80.47 -11.20 -60.33
C GLY A 333 80.71 -11.79 -61.74
N PHE A 334 80.49 -10.98 -62.78
CA PHE A 334 80.85 -11.24 -64.19
C PHE A 334 82.39 -11.11 -64.37
N PRO A 335 83.02 -11.33 -65.56
CA PRO A 335 82.76 -12.21 -66.72
C PRO A 335 84.03 -12.93 -67.24
N GLY A 336 83.93 -13.72 -68.32
CA GLY A 336 85.04 -13.90 -69.25
C GLY A 336 84.93 -15.09 -70.21
N ASP A 337 84.19 -14.88 -71.30
CA ASP A 337 84.57 -15.05 -72.72
C ASP A 337 85.66 -16.05 -73.18
N PHE A 338 85.31 -16.73 -74.30
CA PHE A 338 86.12 -17.34 -75.38
C PHE A 338 87.22 -18.36 -75.03
N ASP A 339 87.18 -19.58 -75.58
CA ASP A 339 87.79 -19.86 -76.90
C ASP A 339 87.70 -21.34 -77.34
N GLU A 340 87.57 -21.48 -78.66
CA GLU A 340 88.35 -22.35 -79.56
C GLU A 340 88.27 -23.89 -79.46
N ILE A 341 87.69 -24.45 -80.52
CA ILE A 341 87.78 -25.85 -80.93
C ILE A 341 88.97 -25.95 -81.89
N GLU A 342 89.99 -26.74 -81.54
CA GLU A 342 90.91 -27.28 -82.53
C GLU A 342 91.59 -28.57 -82.03
N CYS A 343 91.70 -29.53 -82.97
CA CYS A 343 92.72 -30.58 -83.15
C CYS A 343 92.07 -31.93 -83.52
N ASP A 344 92.57 -32.74 -84.45
CA ASP A 344 93.18 -32.56 -85.78
C ASP A 344 93.24 -34.01 -86.33
N ASP A 345 92.98 -34.21 -87.62
CA ASP A 345 93.06 -35.52 -88.29
C ASP A 345 94.51 -35.82 -88.72
N CYS A 346 94.85 -37.11 -88.80
CA CYS A 346 96.10 -37.67 -89.32
C CYS A 346 96.19 -37.42 -90.86
N ASP A 347 97.32 -37.36 -91.58
CA ASP A 347 98.44 -38.30 -91.73
C ASP A 347 99.53 -37.66 -92.65
N LEU A 348 100.78 -38.12 -92.56
CA LEU A 348 101.87 -37.77 -93.49
C LEU A 348 102.09 -38.87 -94.55
N ALA A 349 102.01 -38.48 -95.82
CA ALA A 349 102.22 -39.28 -97.03
C ALA A 349 103.67 -39.76 -97.24
N THR A 350 103.87 -40.89 -97.96
CA THR A 350 104.98 -41.11 -98.93
C THR A 350 104.82 -42.41 -99.77
N ASP A 351 103.65 -42.64 -100.38
CA ASP A 351 103.52 -43.55 -101.54
C ASP A 351 102.51 -43.07 -102.60
N GLU A 352 101.65 -42.10 -102.27
CA GLU A 352 100.65 -41.51 -103.18
C GLU A 352 101.26 -40.66 -104.31
N ASP A 353 102.47 -40.11 -104.13
CA ASP A 353 103.09 -39.17 -105.07
C ASP A 353 103.40 -39.76 -106.46
N LYS A 354 103.49 -41.10 -106.59
CA LYS A 354 103.67 -41.77 -107.89
C LYS A 354 102.34 -42.09 -108.58
N HIS A 355 101.30 -42.43 -107.80
CA HIS A 355 99.96 -42.68 -108.32
C HIS A 355 99.29 -41.37 -108.75
N LEU A 356 99.43 -40.33 -107.93
CA LEU A 356 98.97 -38.97 -108.24
C LEU A 356 99.58 -38.44 -109.54
N ARG A 357 100.85 -38.71 -109.84
CA ARG A 357 101.48 -38.28 -111.11
C ARG A 357 100.91 -39.01 -112.34
N GLN A 358 100.48 -40.26 -112.19
CA GLN A 358 99.85 -41.03 -113.26
C GLN A 358 98.37 -40.61 -113.46
N GLU A 359 97.65 -40.35 -112.36
CA GLU A 359 96.31 -39.75 -112.38
C GLU A 359 96.32 -38.32 -112.92
N LEU A 360 97.36 -37.52 -112.64
CA LEU A 360 97.50 -36.17 -113.20
C LEU A 360 97.68 -36.22 -114.73
N ALA A 361 98.43 -37.20 -115.25
CA ALA A 361 98.61 -37.37 -116.69
C ALA A 361 97.30 -37.79 -117.38
N GLN A 362 96.50 -38.68 -116.76
CA GLN A 362 95.16 -39.04 -117.24
C GLN A 362 94.17 -37.89 -117.13
N ALA A 363 94.15 -37.16 -116.02
CA ALA A 363 93.28 -35.99 -115.84
C ALA A 363 93.58 -34.87 -116.84
N VAL A 364 94.84 -34.68 -117.25
CA VAL A 364 95.20 -33.73 -118.30
C VAL A 364 94.69 -34.18 -119.67
N GLN A 365 94.74 -35.47 -120.00
CA GLN A 365 94.15 -36.00 -121.23
C GLN A 365 92.62 -35.86 -121.23
N ASP A 366 91.96 -36.11 -120.10
CA ASP A 366 90.51 -35.93 -119.97
C ASP A 366 90.10 -34.45 -120.03
N LEU A 367 90.88 -33.55 -119.44
CA LEU A 367 90.66 -32.10 -119.52
C LEU A 367 90.90 -31.56 -120.93
N GLN A 368 91.87 -32.08 -121.67
CA GLN A 368 92.06 -31.76 -123.08
C GLN A 368 90.90 -32.27 -123.94
N ARG A 369 90.40 -33.48 -123.66
CA ARG A 369 89.22 -34.04 -124.33
C ARG A 369 87.97 -33.21 -124.06
N LEU A 370 87.71 -32.82 -122.80
CA LEU A 370 86.62 -31.93 -122.42
C LEU A 370 86.75 -30.53 -123.03
N ALA A 371 87.96 -29.96 -123.09
CA ALA A 371 88.20 -28.68 -123.76
C ALA A 371 87.93 -28.77 -125.27
N SER A 372 88.28 -29.88 -125.93
CA SER A 372 87.91 -30.11 -127.33
C SER A 372 86.41 -30.35 -127.52
N GLU A 373 85.75 -31.05 -126.60
CA GLU A 373 84.29 -31.26 -126.63
C GLU A 373 83.53 -29.95 -126.42
N LEU A 374 84.01 -29.07 -125.53
CA LEU A 374 83.46 -27.72 -125.29
C LEU A 374 83.72 -26.76 -126.46
N ARG A 375 84.88 -26.84 -127.14
CA ARG A 375 85.09 -26.15 -128.42
C ARG A 375 84.15 -26.66 -129.49
N ARG A 376 83.95 -27.98 -129.59
CA ARG A 376 82.99 -28.59 -130.53
C ARG A 376 81.56 -28.19 -130.21
N GLN A 377 81.19 -28.06 -128.93
CA GLN A 377 79.89 -27.53 -128.52
C GLN A 377 79.72 -26.07 -128.93
N ARG A 378 80.73 -25.23 -128.72
CA ARG A 378 80.75 -23.82 -129.18
C ARG A 378 80.64 -23.72 -130.71
N GLU A 379 81.39 -24.52 -131.46
CA GLU A 379 81.36 -24.56 -132.93
C GLU A 379 80.05 -25.18 -133.47
N SER A 380 79.48 -26.15 -132.77
CA SER A 380 78.14 -26.70 -133.08
C SER A 380 77.00 -25.71 -132.77
N SER A 381 77.26 -24.70 -131.94
CA SER A 381 76.36 -23.57 -131.70
C SER A 381 76.59 -22.37 -132.65
N SER A 382 77.54 -22.43 -133.59
CA SER A 382 77.80 -21.38 -134.60
C SER A 382 77.67 -21.88 -136.05
N THR A 383 76.42 -22.03 -136.50
CA THR A 383 75.87 -22.01 -137.89
C THR A 383 76.77 -22.19 -139.15
N THR A 384 76.34 -23.17 -139.99
CA THR A 384 76.45 -23.36 -141.47
C THR A 384 77.44 -24.39 -142.07
N ASN A 385 76.84 -25.38 -142.75
CA ASN A 385 77.29 -26.22 -143.87
C ASN A 385 78.50 -27.18 -143.76
N SER A 386 78.24 -28.37 -144.33
CA SER A 386 79.10 -29.55 -144.49
C SER A 386 80.42 -29.29 -145.23
N ASP A 387 81.52 -29.91 -144.79
CA ASP A 387 82.43 -30.66 -145.66
C ASP A 387 83.37 -31.58 -144.84
N SER A 388 83.80 -32.65 -145.51
CA SER A 388 84.54 -33.84 -145.07
C SER A 388 85.95 -33.56 -144.52
N GLY A 389 86.43 -34.43 -143.61
CA GLY A 389 87.85 -34.50 -143.25
C GLY A 389 88.16 -35.39 -142.03
N VAL A 390 88.76 -36.57 -142.27
CA VAL A 390 89.43 -37.44 -141.28
C VAL A 390 90.91 -36.97 -141.15
N PRO A 391 91.69 -37.42 -140.14
CA PRO A 391 92.06 -36.83 -138.85
C PRO A 391 93.47 -36.13 -138.88
N PRO A 392 94.13 -35.87 -137.73
CA PRO A 392 95.11 -36.87 -137.26
C PRO A 392 95.09 -37.10 -135.75
N SER A 393 95.41 -38.34 -135.36
CA SER A 393 95.68 -38.78 -134.00
C SER A 393 96.85 -38.03 -133.36
N PRO A 394 96.75 -37.56 -132.11
CA PRO A 394 97.91 -37.10 -131.34
C PRO A 394 98.38 -38.15 -130.34
N GLN A 395 99.56 -38.71 -130.65
CA GLN A 395 100.67 -39.10 -129.78
C GLN A 395 100.39 -39.35 -128.28
N GLU A 396 100.57 -40.60 -127.87
CA GLU A 396 100.84 -40.99 -126.49
C GLU A 396 102.12 -40.27 -126.00
N LEU A 397 101.99 -39.45 -124.95
CA LEU A 397 103.10 -38.74 -124.31
C LEU A 397 103.49 -39.45 -123.01
N ASP A 398 104.80 -39.69 -122.85
CA ASP A 398 105.39 -40.40 -121.73
C ASP A 398 105.28 -39.63 -120.39
N PRO A 399 105.10 -40.32 -119.24
CA PRO A 399 104.77 -39.71 -117.94
C PRO A 399 105.83 -38.81 -117.29
N SER A 400 106.97 -38.54 -117.96
CA SER A 400 108.10 -37.79 -117.40
C SER A 400 108.21 -36.34 -117.90
N GLU A 401 107.34 -35.87 -118.81
CA GLU A 401 107.43 -34.51 -119.40
C GLU A 401 106.19 -33.62 -119.17
N VAL A 402 105.30 -33.99 -118.24
CA VAL A 402 104.13 -33.17 -117.86
C VAL A 402 104.56 -32.03 -116.93
N SER A 403 104.84 -30.86 -117.51
CA SER A 403 105.16 -29.62 -116.79
C SER A 403 103.91 -28.83 -116.40
N ALA A 404 103.91 -28.21 -115.21
CA ALA A 404 102.83 -27.37 -114.69
C ALA A 404 102.35 -26.25 -115.64
N HIS A 405 103.19 -25.86 -116.61
CA HIS A 405 102.84 -24.88 -117.63
C HIS A 405 101.79 -25.40 -118.64
N MET A 406 101.82 -26.69 -118.99
CA MET A 406 100.82 -27.30 -119.90
C MET A 406 99.45 -27.46 -119.22
N LEU A 407 99.45 -27.75 -117.92
CA LEU A 407 98.24 -27.86 -117.10
C LEU A 407 97.60 -26.48 -116.88
N ASN A 408 98.43 -25.47 -116.59
CA ASN A 408 97.97 -24.09 -116.48
C ASN A 408 97.41 -23.55 -117.81
N ALA A 409 97.99 -23.91 -118.96
CA ALA A 409 97.46 -23.51 -120.27
C ALA A 409 96.05 -24.07 -120.54
N VAL A 410 95.80 -25.34 -120.23
CA VAL A 410 94.48 -25.97 -120.36
C VAL A 410 93.47 -25.38 -119.35
N VAL A 411 93.90 -25.07 -118.13
CA VAL A 411 93.06 -24.41 -117.12
C VAL A 411 92.77 -22.95 -117.47
N THR A 412 93.71 -22.21 -118.06
CA THR A 412 93.46 -20.85 -118.55
C THR A 412 92.49 -20.86 -119.73
N ASP A 413 92.59 -21.82 -120.63
CA ASP A 413 91.64 -22.00 -121.74
C ASP A 413 90.23 -22.35 -121.23
N LEU A 414 90.11 -23.24 -120.23
CA LEU A 414 88.84 -23.56 -119.58
C LEU A 414 88.28 -22.38 -118.77
N ARG A 415 89.13 -21.61 -118.08
CA ARG A 415 88.71 -20.39 -117.38
C ARG A 415 88.24 -19.32 -118.36
N ALA A 416 88.89 -19.14 -119.51
CA ALA A 416 88.45 -18.21 -120.55
C ALA A 416 87.09 -18.65 -121.14
N LEU A 417 86.92 -19.94 -121.46
CA LEU A 417 85.64 -20.48 -121.95
C LEU A 417 84.51 -20.36 -120.92
N LEU A 418 84.79 -20.56 -119.62
CA LEU A 418 83.83 -20.32 -118.53
C LEU A 418 83.52 -18.83 -118.33
N HIS A 419 84.53 -17.96 -118.44
CA HIS A 419 84.36 -16.52 -118.26
C HIS A 419 83.60 -15.88 -119.43
N ASP A 420 83.75 -16.38 -120.66
CA ASP A 420 82.97 -15.96 -121.82
C ASP A 420 81.50 -16.43 -121.74
N MET A 421 81.24 -17.62 -121.20
CA MET A 421 79.88 -18.10 -120.93
C MET A 421 79.17 -17.33 -119.81
N LEU A 422 79.91 -16.80 -118.83
CA LEU A 422 79.36 -16.02 -117.72
C LEU A 422 79.27 -14.51 -118.03
N ALA A 423 80.20 -13.96 -118.83
CA ALA A 423 80.22 -12.53 -119.19
C ALA A 423 79.21 -12.18 -120.31
N GLY A 424 78.82 -13.14 -121.16
CA GLY A 424 77.75 -12.98 -122.15
C GLY A 424 76.32 -12.97 -121.58
N GLY A 425 76.16 -13.18 -120.27
CA GLY A 425 74.86 -13.30 -119.58
C GLY A 425 74.41 -12.08 -118.77
N ALA A 426 75.01 -10.90 -118.98
CA ALA A 426 74.60 -9.65 -118.34
C ALA A 426 73.36 -9.01 -119.01
N ALA A 427 72.33 -9.82 -119.30
CA ALA A 427 70.99 -9.35 -119.62
C ALA A 427 70.09 -9.55 -118.40
N VAL A 428 69.59 -8.44 -117.87
CA VAL A 428 68.64 -8.34 -116.76
C VAL A 428 67.49 -9.33 -116.97
N CYS A 429 67.48 -10.42 -116.19
CA CYS A 429 66.33 -11.31 -116.15
C CYS A 429 65.23 -10.62 -115.33
N GLN A 430 64.16 -10.14 -115.99
CA GLN A 430 62.97 -9.56 -115.34
C GLN A 430 62.38 -10.47 -114.25
N ALA A 431 62.57 -11.79 -114.36
CA ALA A 431 62.18 -12.74 -113.33
C ALA A 431 62.98 -12.60 -112.03
N CYS A 432 64.23 -12.12 -112.08
CA CYS A 432 65.08 -11.91 -110.89
C CYS A 432 64.72 -10.60 -110.14
N GLN A 433 64.37 -9.52 -110.85
CA GLN A 433 63.87 -8.28 -110.22
C GLN A 433 62.48 -8.49 -109.62
N ALA A 434 61.57 -9.14 -110.37
CA ALA A 434 60.26 -9.52 -109.83
C ALA A 434 60.38 -10.51 -108.65
N ALA A 435 61.37 -11.40 -108.65
CA ALA A 435 61.64 -12.28 -107.50
C ALA A 435 62.19 -11.51 -106.29
N ALA A 436 63.04 -10.49 -106.49
CA ALA A 436 63.56 -9.65 -105.41
C ALA A 436 62.49 -8.72 -104.82
N GLU A 437 61.62 -8.14 -105.66
CA GLU A 437 60.46 -7.35 -105.23
C GLU A 437 59.45 -8.22 -104.48
N ARG A 438 59.11 -9.41 -105.00
CA ARG A 438 58.27 -10.39 -104.29
C ARG A 438 58.88 -10.84 -102.97
N ALA A 439 60.21 -11.01 -102.89
CA ALA A 439 60.90 -11.37 -101.64
C ALA A 439 60.87 -10.22 -100.62
N ARG A 440 60.90 -8.96 -101.05
CA ARG A 440 60.71 -7.79 -100.19
C ARG A 440 59.27 -7.68 -99.69
N GLU A 441 58.29 -7.84 -100.58
CA GLU A 441 56.86 -7.88 -100.22
C GLU A 441 56.56 -9.05 -99.26
N GLU A 442 57.16 -10.22 -99.47
CA GLU A 442 57.05 -11.38 -98.59
C GLU A 442 57.69 -11.13 -97.20
N ALA A 443 58.82 -10.41 -97.15
CA ALA A 443 59.47 -10.01 -95.90
C ALA A 443 58.68 -8.92 -95.15
N GLU A 444 58.11 -7.96 -95.87
CA GLU A 444 57.22 -6.92 -95.32
C GLU A 444 55.93 -7.53 -94.77
N LEU A 445 55.27 -8.44 -95.51
CA LEU A 445 54.10 -9.16 -95.02
C LEU A 445 54.42 -10.06 -93.82
N ARG A 446 55.61 -10.69 -93.78
CA ARG A 446 56.05 -11.44 -92.59
C ARG A 446 56.31 -10.54 -91.38
N ARG A 447 56.83 -9.33 -91.60
CA ARG A 447 57.02 -8.35 -90.54
C ARG A 447 55.68 -7.84 -90.02
N GLU A 448 54.75 -7.51 -90.91
CA GLU A 448 53.37 -7.14 -90.54
C GLU A 448 52.64 -8.26 -89.80
N LEU A 449 52.84 -9.52 -90.21
CA LEU A 449 52.31 -10.69 -89.51
C LEU A 449 52.94 -10.86 -88.12
N ALA A 450 54.25 -10.66 -87.98
CA ALA A 450 54.92 -10.71 -86.69
C ALA A 450 54.44 -9.60 -85.76
N ASP A 451 54.31 -8.37 -86.26
CA ASP A 451 53.81 -7.22 -85.51
C ASP A 451 52.36 -7.44 -85.06
N LYS A 452 51.48 -7.95 -85.94
CA LYS A 452 50.09 -8.31 -85.57
C LYS A 452 50.00 -9.54 -84.67
N SER A 453 50.94 -10.46 -84.73
CA SER A 453 51.04 -11.60 -83.82
C SER A 453 51.49 -11.17 -82.43
N ASP A 454 52.41 -10.22 -82.33
CA ASP A 454 52.81 -9.60 -81.07
C ASP A 454 51.70 -8.73 -80.48
N GLU A 455 50.94 -8.02 -81.31
CA GLU A 455 49.74 -7.31 -80.89
C GLU A 455 48.67 -8.29 -80.36
N LEU A 456 48.42 -9.41 -81.04
CA LEU A 456 47.58 -10.49 -80.53
C LEU A 456 48.06 -11.02 -79.17
N ARG A 457 49.37 -11.22 -78.98
CA ARG A 457 49.91 -11.68 -77.69
C ARG A 457 49.67 -10.66 -76.60
N ARG A 458 49.91 -9.37 -76.85
CA ARG A 458 49.64 -8.28 -75.88
C ARG A 458 48.16 -8.22 -75.51
N ARG A 459 47.28 -8.19 -76.51
CA ARG A 459 45.82 -8.19 -76.31
C ARG A 459 45.32 -9.45 -75.59
N SER A 460 45.95 -10.61 -75.83
CA SER A 460 45.64 -11.85 -75.10
C SER A 460 46.06 -11.78 -73.62
N ALA A 461 47.16 -11.11 -73.31
CA ALA A 461 47.61 -10.88 -71.94
C ALA A 461 46.69 -9.89 -71.21
N ASP A 462 46.31 -8.79 -71.87
CA ASP A 462 45.36 -7.81 -71.33
C ASP A 462 43.99 -8.44 -71.06
N LEU A 463 43.52 -9.32 -71.96
CA LEU A 463 42.28 -10.09 -71.80
C LEU A 463 42.36 -11.07 -70.64
N ALA A 464 43.49 -11.77 -70.46
CA ALA A 464 43.70 -12.64 -69.31
C ALA A 464 43.77 -11.85 -67.99
N GLU A 465 44.30 -10.63 -68.01
CA GLU A 465 44.30 -9.74 -66.84
C GLU A 465 42.90 -9.21 -66.51
N ALA A 466 42.15 -8.74 -67.50
CA ALA A 466 40.76 -8.33 -67.34
C ALA A 466 39.88 -9.48 -66.82
N GLN A 467 40.06 -10.70 -67.32
CA GLN A 467 39.39 -11.91 -66.81
C GLN A 467 39.74 -12.22 -65.35
N ARG A 468 41.00 -12.05 -64.94
CA ARG A 468 41.40 -12.20 -63.52
C ARG A 468 40.76 -11.13 -62.65
N GLN A 469 40.68 -9.88 -63.11
CA GLN A 469 40.03 -8.80 -62.37
C GLN A 469 38.53 -9.06 -62.25
N LEU A 470 37.86 -9.51 -63.31
CA LEU A 470 36.46 -9.94 -63.27
C LEU A 470 36.23 -11.06 -62.25
N ALA A 471 37.05 -12.11 -62.27
CA ALA A 471 36.93 -13.23 -61.33
C ALA A 471 37.11 -12.79 -59.86
N LEU A 472 38.01 -11.84 -59.58
CA LEU A 472 38.17 -11.27 -58.24
C LEU A 472 36.94 -10.47 -57.82
N ARG A 473 36.43 -9.59 -58.69
CA ARG A 473 35.20 -8.83 -58.43
C ARG A 473 33.99 -9.75 -58.21
N ASP A 474 33.89 -10.86 -58.94
CA ASP A 474 32.84 -11.88 -58.75
C ASP A 474 32.95 -12.61 -57.41
N THR A 475 34.18 -12.90 -56.94
CA THR A 475 34.37 -13.50 -55.60
C THR A 475 34.05 -12.50 -54.49
N GLU A 476 34.44 -11.24 -54.64
CA GLU A 476 34.13 -10.16 -53.68
C GLU A 476 32.62 -9.90 -53.64
N LEU A 477 31.94 -9.87 -54.79
CA LEU A 477 30.49 -9.75 -54.87
C LEU A 477 29.78 -10.90 -54.16
N ARG A 478 30.21 -12.14 -54.38
CA ARG A 478 29.61 -13.30 -53.71
C ARG A 478 29.78 -13.23 -52.19
N ALA A 479 30.97 -12.85 -51.72
CA ALA A 479 31.22 -12.69 -50.28
C ALA A 479 30.33 -11.59 -49.67
N LEU A 480 30.20 -10.42 -50.31
CA LEU A 480 29.33 -9.35 -49.80
C LEU A 480 27.84 -9.69 -49.90
N HIS A 481 27.42 -10.45 -50.91
CA HIS A 481 26.04 -10.96 -51.00
C HIS A 481 25.71 -11.87 -49.82
N GLU A 482 26.63 -12.78 -49.47
CA GLU A 482 26.48 -13.65 -48.30
C GLU A 482 26.45 -12.86 -46.98
N GLU A 483 27.28 -11.81 -46.83
CA GLU A 483 27.25 -10.92 -45.66
C GLU A 483 25.94 -10.12 -45.57
N ARG A 484 25.45 -9.57 -46.70
CA ARG A 484 24.16 -8.90 -46.78
C ARG A 484 23.02 -9.84 -46.39
N ASP A 485 23.01 -11.06 -46.90
CA ASP A 485 21.96 -12.03 -46.59
C ASP A 485 21.96 -12.42 -45.11
N ARG A 486 23.15 -12.58 -44.50
CA ARG A 486 23.28 -12.75 -43.04
C ARG A 486 22.71 -11.57 -42.26
N LEU A 487 23.08 -10.33 -42.62
CA LEU A 487 22.55 -9.12 -41.96
C LEU A 487 21.03 -8.98 -42.14
N ARG A 488 20.51 -9.36 -43.31
CA ARG A 488 19.07 -9.34 -43.60
C ARG A 488 18.32 -10.37 -42.76
N ASP A 489 18.90 -11.55 -42.57
CA ASP A 489 18.35 -12.59 -41.70
C ASP A 489 18.39 -12.17 -40.23
N ASP A 490 19.45 -11.49 -39.77
CA ASP A 490 19.54 -10.94 -38.41
C ASP A 490 18.46 -9.88 -38.14
N VAL A 491 18.23 -8.97 -39.09
CA VAL A 491 17.14 -7.98 -39.03
C VAL A 491 15.77 -8.66 -39.04
N GLY A 492 15.60 -9.72 -39.83
CA GLY A 492 14.38 -10.53 -39.87
C GLY A 492 14.10 -11.28 -38.55
N SER A 493 15.13 -11.88 -37.97
CA SER A 493 15.08 -12.58 -36.68
C SER A 493 14.71 -11.64 -35.53
N SER A 494 15.27 -10.43 -35.51
CA SER A 494 14.94 -9.38 -34.52
C SER A 494 13.46 -8.95 -34.59
N ARG A 495 12.84 -8.96 -35.78
CA ARG A 495 11.40 -8.69 -35.94
C ARG A 495 10.54 -9.77 -35.30
N MET A 496 10.90 -11.05 -35.49
CA MET A 496 10.18 -12.17 -34.88
C MET A 496 10.22 -12.11 -33.34
N ALA A 497 11.36 -11.72 -32.76
CA ALA A 497 11.50 -11.52 -31.32
C ALA A 497 10.58 -10.39 -30.79
N LYS A 498 10.36 -9.33 -31.57
CA LYS A 498 9.43 -8.24 -31.22
C LYS A 498 7.97 -8.70 -31.24
N ASP A 499 7.58 -9.53 -32.20
CA ASP A 499 6.22 -10.09 -32.28
C ASP A 499 5.91 -10.97 -31.06
N GLU A 500 6.88 -11.73 -30.56
CA GLU A 500 6.73 -12.49 -29.31
C GLU A 500 6.56 -11.59 -28.07
N ILE A 501 7.29 -10.48 -28.00
CA ILE A 501 7.17 -9.50 -26.92
C ILE A 501 5.78 -8.85 -26.93
N VAL A 502 5.29 -8.46 -28.11
CA VAL A 502 3.93 -7.91 -28.27
C VAL A 502 2.89 -8.92 -27.83
N LYS A 503 3.03 -10.20 -28.20
CA LYS A 503 2.11 -11.26 -27.78
C LYS A 503 2.06 -11.43 -26.24
N LYS A 504 3.22 -11.44 -25.58
CA LYS A 504 3.31 -11.48 -24.10
C LYS A 504 2.67 -10.25 -23.44
N ALA A 505 2.80 -9.07 -24.04
CA ALA A 505 2.16 -7.86 -23.54
C ALA A 505 0.62 -7.94 -23.63
N TRP A 506 0.09 -8.51 -24.72
CA TRP A 506 -1.34 -8.78 -24.86
C TRP A 506 -1.85 -9.76 -23.80
N ASP A 507 -1.15 -10.88 -23.59
CA ASP A 507 -1.52 -11.86 -22.56
C ASP A 507 -1.54 -11.25 -21.15
N THR A 508 -0.56 -10.39 -20.84
CA THR A 508 -0.47 -9.70 -19.55
C THR A 508 -1.64 -8.73 -19.34
N ARG A 509 -2.00 -7.96 -20.40
CA ARG A 509 -3.17 -7.08 -20.38
C ARG A 509 -4.44 -7.90 -20.16
N ASP A 510 -4.61 -9.00 -20.87
CA ASP A 510 -5.81 -9.83 -20.78
C ASP A 510 -5.95 -10.48 -19.40
N GLN A 511 -4.83 -10.91 -18.79
CA GLN A 511 -4.82 -11.34 -17.39
C GLN A 511 -5.21 -10.22 -16.41
N ALA A 512 -4.71 -9.00 -16.62
CA ALA A 512 -5.07 -7.86 -15.77
C ALA A 512 -6.57 -7.51 -15.90
N VAL A 513 -7.12 -7.54 -17.12
CA VAL A 513 -8.55 -7.35 -17.37
C VAL A 513 -9.37 -8.46 -16.70
N ALA A 514 -8.95 -9.71 -16.78
CA ALA A 514 -9.62 -10.82 -16.11
C ALA A 514 -9.63 -10.65 -14.57
N ARG A 515 -8.51 -10.23 -13.97
CA ARG A 515 -8.42 -9.93 -12.53
C ARG A 515 -9.36 -8.79 -12.14
N LYS A 516 -9.38 -7.70 -12.93
CA LYS A 516 -10.29 -6.56 -12.72
C LYS A 516 -11.75 -7.03 -12.72
N ASN A 517 -12.17 -7.75 -13.75
CA ASN A 517 -13.53 -8.27 -13.84
C ASN A 517 -13.88 -9.16 -12.64
N ASN A 518 -12.94 -9.98 -12.16
CA ASN A 518 -13.16 -10.81 -10.97
C ASN A 518 -13.36 -9.96 -9.69
N THR A 519 -12.56 -8.91 -9.50
CA THR A 519 -12.74 -7.99 -8.36
C THR A 519 -14.06 -7.20 -8.44
N GLU A 520 -14.49 -6.84 -9.64
CA GLU A 520 -15.80 -6.18 -9.86
C GLU A 520 -16.96 -7.12 -9.52
N ILE A 521 -16.84 -8.41 -9.86
CA ILE A 521 -17.83 -9.44 -9.48
C ILE A 521 -17.89 -9.58 -7.95
N GLU A 522 -16.76 -9.65 -7.26
CA GLU A 522 -16.74 -9.72 -5.78
C GLU A 522 -17.31 -8.44 -5.13
N LEU A 523 -17.04 -7.28 -5.71
CA LEU A 523 -17.64 -6.02 -5.25
C LEU A 523 -19.16 -6.00 -5.45
N ALA A 524 -19.65 -6.54 -6.56
CA ALA A 524 -21.09 -6.70 -6.76
C ALA A 524 -21.71 -7.66 -5.73
N LYS A 525 -21.05 -8.77 -5.39
CA LYS A 525 -21.50 -9.71 -4.35
C LYS A 525 -21.59 -9.05 -2.97
N THR A 526 -20.52 -8.38 -2.53
CA THR A 526 -20.51 -7.68 -1.23
C THR A 526 -21.56 -6.56 -1.17
N ARG A 527 -21.84 -5.89 -2.29
CA ARG A 527 -22.93 -4.92 -2.38
C ARG A 527 -24.31 -5.56 -2.19
N ILE A 528 -24.52 -6.74 -2.79
CA ILE A 528 -25.74 -7.53 -2.59
C ILE A 528 -25.87 -7.98 -1.13
N GLU A 529 -24.79 -8.45 -0.51
CA GLU A 529 -24.77 -8.83 0.91
C GLU A 529 -25.12 -7.66 1.83
N LEU A 530 -24.56 -6.47 1.57
CA LEU A 530 -24.88 -5.26 2.32
C LEU A 530 -26.35 -4.86 2.16
N MET A 531 -26.91 -4.96 0.95
CA MET A 531 -28.34 -4.73 0.73
C MET A 531 -29.20 -5.75 1.49
N HIS A 532 -28.78 -7.01 1.55
CA HIS A 532 -29.47 -8.06 2.31
C HIS A 532 -29.43 -7.81 3.82
N ILE A 533 -28.26 -7.50 4.39
CA ILE A 533 -28.11 -7.18 5.81
C ILE A 533 -28.92 -5.91 6.17
N ASN A 534 -28.94 -4.90 5.30
CA ASN A 534 -29.74 -3.70 5.52
C ASN A 534 -31.25 -4.01 5.51
N SER A 535 -31.71 -4.91 4.63
CA SER A 535 -33.09 -5.41 4.66
C SER A 535 -33.41 -6.09 5.99
N GLN A 536 -32.54 -6.99 6.46
CA GLN A 536 -32.70 -7.66 7.75
C GLN A 536 -32.73 -6.67 8.92
N LEU A 537 -31.92 -5.62 8.89
CA LEU A 537 -31.93 -4.57 9.91
C LEU A 537 -33.25 -3.79 9.90
N MET A 538 -33.75 -3.43 8.71
CA MET A 538 -35.05 -2.76 8.57
C MET A 538 -36.18 -3.64 9.12
N GLU A 539 -36.18 -4.93 8.82
CA GLU A 539 -37.13 -5.90 9.38
C GLU A 539 -37.03 -5.98 10.91
N ALA A 540 -35.83 -6.02 11.48
CA ALA A 540 -35.64 -6.03 12.93
C ALA A 540 -36.10 -4.73 13.61
N ILE A 541 -35.87 -3.58 12.96
CA ILE A 541 -36.38 -2.28 13.43
C ILE A 541 -37.91 -2.28 13.38
N GLN A 542 -38.50 -2.75 12.29
CA GLN A 542 -39.96 -2.87 12.13
C GLN A 542 -40.55 -3.72 13.26
N GLN A 543 -40.00 -4.91 13.52
CA GLN A 543 -40.42 -5.78 14.61
C GLN A 543 -40.29 -5.11 15.99
N LYS A 544 -39.19 -4.38 16.22
CA LYS A 544 -38.99 -3.64 17.47
C LYS A 544 -40.02 -2.52 17.64
N VAL A 545 -40.35 -1.81 16.56
CA VAL A 545 -41.38 -0.77 16.56
C VAL A 545 -42.74 -1.39 16.87
N GLU A 546 -43.10 -2.49 16.22
CA GLU A 546 -44.35 -3.23 16.50
C GLU A 546 -44.44 -3.68 17.97
N LEU A 547 -43.37 -4.24 18.53
CA LEU A 547 -43.33 -4.61 19.95
C LEU A 547 -43.45 -3.40 20.87
N SER A 548 -42.83 -2.25 20.53
CA SER A 548 -42.98 -1.03 21.31
C SER A 548 -44.41 -0.47 21.26
N GLN A 549 -45.07 -0.51 20.11
CA GLN A 549 -46.47 -0.14 19.96
C GLN A 549 -47.38 -1.05 20.78
N GLN A 550 -47.11 -2.36 20.77
CA GLN A 550 -47.83 -3.30 21.63
C GLN A 550 -47.64 -2.94 23.11
N LEU A 551 -46.42 -2.65 23.56
CA LEU A 551 -46.17 -2.24 24.95
C LEU A 551 -46.90 -0.94 25.32
N GLU A 552 -46.92 0.06 24.45
CA GLU A 552 -47.70 1.30 24.65
C GLU A 552 -49.20 0.99 24.77
N GLN A 553 -49.73 0.12 23.91
CA GLN A 553 -51.12 -0.34 24.00
C GLN A 553 -51.40 -1.02 25.35
N TRP A 554 -50.53 -1.93 25.79
CA TRP A 554 -50.64 -2.58 27.11
C TRP A 554 -50.57 -1.58 28.27
N GLN A 555 -49.76 -0.53 28.15
CA GLN A 555 -49.69 0.54 29.16
C GLN A 555 -51.01 1.31 29.26
N VAL A 556 -51.60 1.67 28.12
CA VAL A 556 -52.90 2.37 28.08
C VAL A 556 -54.00 1.47 28.65
N ASP A 557 -54.03 0.19 28.29
CA ASP A 557 -55.01 -0.76 28.80
C ASP A 557 -54.88 -0.93 30.33
N MET A 558 -53.65 -1.02 30.85
CA MET A 558 -53.40 -1.08 32.29
C MET A 558 -53.80 0.20 33.03
N GLN A 559 -53.54 1.37 32.45
CA GLN A 559 -53.99 2.66 33.00
C GLN A 559 -55.52 2.72 33.04
N SER A 560 -56.20 2.29 31.97
CA SER A 560 -57.66 2.19 31.92
C SER A 560 -58.21 1.26 33.01
N LEU A 561 -57.59 0.10 33.23
CA LEU A 561 -57.98 -0.82 34.31
C LEU A 561 -57.77 -0.22 35.71
N LEU A 562 -56.70 0.55 35.91
CA LEU A 562 -56.46 1.29 37.16
C LEU A 562 -57.49 2.40 37.35
N ASP A 563 -57.79 3.18 36.32
CA ASP A 563 -58.80 4.24 36.34
C ASP A 563 -60.19 3.66 36.61
N GLU A 564 -60.54 2.53 35.99
CA GLU A 564 -61.77 1.81 36.30
C GLU A 564 -61.81 1.36 37.75
N ARG A 565 -60.70 0.86 38.29
CA ARG A 565 -60.61 0.41 39.69
C ARG A 565 -60.75 1.59 40.65
N VAL A 566 -60.10 2.72 40.37
CA VAL A 566 -60.21 3.96 41.14
C VAL A 566 -61.63 4.51 41.04
N GLN A 567 -62.23 4.58 39.86
CA GLN A 567 -63.63 5.00 39.69
C GLN A 567 -64.60 4.09 40.44
N LYS A 568 -64.39 2.77 40.41
CA LYS A 568 -65.20 1.82 41.22
C LYS A 568 -65.03 2.10 42.72
N GLN A 569 -63.81 2.35 43.20
CA GLN A 569 -63.57 2.71 44.60
C GLN A 569 -64.20 4.05 44.98
N LEU A 570 -64.08 5.07 44.15
CA LEU A 570 -64.72 6.37 44.35
C LEU A 570 -66.25 6.23 44.37
N ARG A 571 -66.84 5.44 43.47
CA ARG A 571 -68.29 5.16 43.50
C ARG A 571 -68.72 4.43 44.77
N ILE A 572 -67.90 3.50 45.28
CA ILE A 572 -68.15 2.82 46.55
C ILE A 572 -68.05 3.81 47.71
N GLN A 573 -67.01 4.63 47.77
CA GLN A 573 -66.85 5.68 48.78
C GLN A 573 -67.99 6.70 48.73
N GLU A 574 -68.37 7.18 47.54
CA GLU A 574 -69.51 8.08 47.38
C GLU A 574 -70.82 7.42 47.81
N ALA A 575 -71.02 6.13 47.54
CA ALA A 575 -72.19 5.40 48.00
C ALA A 575 -72.19 5.23 49.53
N GLU A 576 -71.03 4.97 50.14
CA GLU A 576 -70.84 4.92 51.59
C GLU A 576 -71.07 6.29 52.24
N ASP A 577 -70.54 7.37 51.66
CA ASP A 577 -70.72 8.74 52.11
C ASP A 577 -72.17 9.21 51.91
N ARG A 578 -72.81 8.84 50.80
CA ARG A 578 -74.26 9.05 50.61
C ARG A 578 -75.05 8.26 51.64
N ARG A 579 -74.67 7.03 51.97
CA ARG A 579 -75.31 6.23 53.03
C ARG A 579 -75.09 6.84 54.42
N ARG A 580 -73.91 7.40 54.70
CA ARG A 580 -73.61 8.15 55.93
C ARG A 580 -74.40 9.45 56.01
N LYS A 581 -74.45 10.22 54.92
CA LYS A 581 -75.24 11.45 54.80
C LYS A 581 -76.75 11.18 54.87
N ALA A 582 -77.24 10.08 54.29
CA ALA A 582 -78.64 9.67 54.42
C ALA A 582 -78.98 9.23 55.85
N LYS A 583 -78.06 8.54 56.54
CA LYS A 583 -78.20 8.25 57.98
C LYS A 583 -78.16 9.52 58.85
N ALA A 584 -77.33 10.51 58.50
CA ALA A 584 -77.27 11.80 59.18
C ALA A 584 -78.51 12.68 58.89
N ALA A 585 -79.03 12.66 57.66
CA ALA A 585 -80.26 13.35 57.28
C ALA A 585 -81.50 12.70 57.91
N ALA A 586 -81.53 11.37 58.07
CA ALA A 586 -82.57 10.68 58.83
C ALA A 586 -82.53 11.00 60.34
N ALA A 587 -81.39 11.47 60.87
CA ALA A 587 -81.25 11.92 62.25
C ALA A 587 -81.59 13.42 62.44
N ASN A 588 -81.53 14.25 61.39
CA ASN A 588 -81.71 15.71 61.44
C ASN A 588 -82.55 16.24 60.25
N GLY A 589 -83.82 15.83 60.12
CA GLY A 589 -84.69 16.50 59.13
C GLY A 589 -85.86 15.68 58.61
N ALA A 590 -86.91 15.58 59.42
CA ALA A 590 -88.26 15.42 58.90
C ALA A 590 -88.73 16.79 58.35
N SER A 591 -88.60 17.03 57.04
CA SER A 591 -89.58 17.82 56.28
C SER A 591 -89.20 17.94 54.79
N ALA A 592 -90.13 17.47 53.97
CA ALA A 592 -90.52 17.98 52.65
C ALA A 592 -89.58 17.80 51.43
N SER A 593 -90.04 16.91 50.55
CA SER A 593 -89.71 16.80 49.11
C SER A 593 -90.59 17.77 48.26
N PRO A 594 -90.65 17.67 46.92
CA PRO A 594 -89.83 18.45 45.99
C PRO A 594 -90.67 19.19 44.94
N GLN A 595 -90.12 20.16 44.19
CA GLN A 595 -90.77 20.60 42.95
C GLN A 595 -89.78 20.96 41.83
N GLN A 596 -89.87 20.18 40.76
CA GLN A 596 -89.35 20.42 39.42
C GLN A 596 -89.95 21.70 38.82
N LYS A 597 -89.16 22.50 38.09
CA LYS A 597 -89.62 23.32 36.96
C LYS A 597 -88.45 23.56 35.98
N THR A 598 -88.55 22.97 34.80
CA THR A 598 -88.04 23.51 33.52
C THR A 598 -88.90 24.72 33.12
N PRO A 599 -88.44 25.75 32.36
CA PRO A 599 -88.38 25.59 30.89
C PRO A 599 -87.40 26.50 30.10
N SER A 600 -87.20 26.10 28.83
CA SER A 600 -87.23 26.93 27.61
C SER A 600 -86.09 27.91 27.25
N LYS A 601 -85.39 27.51 26.16
CA LYS A 601 -85.05 28.24 24.91
C LYS A 601 -84.36 29.62 24.98
N GLY A 602 -83.25 29.72 24.25
CA GLY A 602 -82.78 30.99 23.68
C GLY A 602 -81.53 30.85 22.81
N GLY A 603 -81.72 30.98 21.48
CA GLY A 603 -80.84 31.78 20.60
C GLY A 603 -79.38 31.35 20.36
N LYS A 604 -79.13 30.90 19.13
CA LYS A 604 -77.82 30.78 18.47
C LYS A 604 -77.05 32.11 18.44
N LEU A 605 -75.71 32.06 18.45
CA LEU A 605 -74.85 32.93 17.62
C LEU A 605 -73.45 32.30 17.43
N PHE A 606 -72.96 32.45 16.20
CA PHE A 606 -71.73 31.92 15.63
C PHE A 606 -70.44 32.46 16.28
N GLY A 607 -69.36 31.68 16.17
CA GLY A 607 -67.99 32.15 16.41
C GLY A 607 -66.95 31.11 16.00
N LEU A 608 -66.33 31.32 14.85
CA LEU A 608 -65.25 30.52 14.27
C LEU A 608 -64.06 30.33 15.24
N TRP A 609 -63.29 29.26 15.04
CA TRP A 609 -61.83 29.29 14.77
C TRP A 609 -61.33 27.86 14.46
N LYS A 610 -61.04 27.60 13.19
CA LYS A 610 -60.14 26.53 12.74
C LYS A 610 -58.79 27.19 12.45
N LYS A 611 -57.70 26.63 12.96
CA LYS A 611 -56.32 26.93 12.53
C LYS A 611 -55.70 25.67 11.89
N PRO A 612 -54.81 25.82 10.90
CA PRO A 612 -54.45 24.76 9.95
C PRO A 612 -53.18 24.01 10.37
N GLN A 613 -53.06 22.75 9.95
CA GLN A 613 -51.78 22.04 9.86
C GLN A 613 -51.36 21.95 8.39
N SER A 614 -50.09 22.27 8.19
CA SER A 614 -49.29 22.38 6.98
C SER A 614 -48.92 21.03 6.35
N PRO A 615 -48.46 21.01 5.08
CA PRO A 615 -48.42 19.80 4.26
C PRO A 615 -47.10 19.01 4.38
N GLN A 616 -47.24 17.69 4.25
CA GLN A 616 -46.15 16.75 3.95
C GLN A 616 -45.90 16.71 2.44
N THR A 617 -44.63 16.81 2.05
CA THR A 617 -44.09 16.28 0.79
C THR A 617 -43.21 15.07 1.13
N PRO A 618 -43.26 13.98 0.35
CA PRO A 618 -42.17 13.01 0.30
C PRO A 618 -41.36 13.16 -1.00
N GLN A 619 -40.03 13.18 -0.83
CA GLN A 619 -39.06 12.57 -1.75
C GLN A 619 -38.74 11.18 -1.22
#